data_AF-A0A0S3QR35-F1
#
_entry.id   AF-A0A0S3QR35-F1
#
_cell.length_a   1.000
_cell.length_b   1.000
_cell.length_c   1.000
_cell.angle_alpha   90.00
_cell.angle_beta   90.00
_cell.angle_gamma   90.00
#
_symmetry.space_group_name_H-M   'P 1'
#
loop_
_entity.id
_entity.type
_entity.pdbx_description
1 polymer ?
#
loop_
_entity_poly.entity_id
_entity_poly.type
_entity_poly.pdbx_seq_one_letter_code
_entity_poly.pdbx_strand_id
1 'polypeptide(L)' 'VHPTDPSQSVIIGTDKKGGLAVYDLSGKRLQFLPDGKM' A
#
# COMPACT_ATOMS: atom_id res chain seq x y z
N VAL A 1 5.47 -10.58 -0.10
CA VAL A 1 4.62 -11.53 0.64
C VAL A 1 5.15 -11.63 2.05
N HIS A 2 4.27 -11.63 3.06
CA HIS A 2 4.68 -11.73 4.45
C HIS A 2 5.25 -13.14 4.73
N PRO A 3 6.41 -13.27 5.39
CA PRO A 3 7.22 -14.50 5.38
C PRO A 3 6.67 -15.64 6.24
N THR A 4 5.88 -15.35 7.28
CA THR A 4 5.36 -16.36 8.22
C THR A 4 3.85 -16.54 8.14
N ASP A 5 3.15 -15.55 7.59
CA ASP A 5 1.69 -15.55 7.46
C ASP A 5 1.29 -14.78 6.19
N PRO A 6 0.98 -15.47 5.08
CA PRO A 6 0.62 -14.84 3.82
C PRO A 6 -0.59 -13.90 3.93
N SER A 7 -1.51 -14.13 4.89
CA SER A 7 -2.71 -13.30 5.07
C SER A 7 -2.41 -11.88 5.55
N GLN A 8 -1.24 -11.68 6.16
CA GLN A 8 -0.73 -10.37 6.58
C GLN A 8 0.04 -9.63 5.47
N SER A 9 0.04 -10.15 4.25
CA SER A 9 0.64 -9.44 3.12
C SER A 9 -0.15 -8.17 2.81
N VAL A 10 0.57 -7.15 2.34
CA VAL A 10 -0.03 -5.88 1.90
C VAL A 10 0.22 -5.66 0.42
N ILE A 11 -0.67 -4.87 -0.19
CA ILE A 11 -0.55 -4.39 -1.56
C ILE A 11 0.03 -2.97 -1.49
N ILE A 12 1.12 -2.74 -2.22
CA ILE A 12 1.73 -1.41 -2.36
C ILE A 12 1.45 -0.90 -3.75
N GLY A 13 0.78 0.25 -3.84
CA GLY A 13 0.45 0.93 -5.09
C GLY A 13 1.03 2.33 -5.13
N THR A 14 1.56 2.74 -6.28
CA THR A 14 2.00 4.12 -6.50
C THR A 14 0.93 4.89 -7.27
N ASP A 15 0.49 6.02 -6.74
CA ASP A 15 -0.16 7.07 -7.50
C ASP A 15 0.92 8.02 -8.02
N LYS A 16 1.14 8.03 -9.34
CA LYS A 16 2.19 8.82 -9.99
C LYS A 16 2.08 10.33 -9.73
N LYS A 17 0.89 10.81 -9.36
CA LYS A 17 0.62 12.21 -9.02
C LYS A 17 0.33 12.42 -7.54
N GLY A 18 -0.02 11.35 -6.81
CA GLY A 18 -0.52 11.43 -5.44
C GLY A 18 0.42 10.87 -4.37
N GLY A 19 1.30 9.92 -4.68
CA GLY A 19 2.23 9.32 -3.72
C GLY A 19 2.12 7.79 -3.59
N LEU A 20 2.38 7.25 -2.40
CA LEU A 20 2.42 5.81 -2.13
C LEU A 20 1.22 5.38 -1.27
N ALA A 21 0.47 4.39 -1.73
CA ALA A 21 -0.67 3.83 -1.02
C ALA A 21 -0.40 2.37 -0.60
N VAL A 22 -0.83 2.02 0.61
CA VAL A 22 -0.72 0.68 1.18
C VAL A 22 -2.12 0.16 1.52
N TYR A 23 -2.41 -1.08 1.10
CA TYR A 23 -3.70 -1.73 1.32
C TYR A 23 -3.52 -3.12 1.92
N ASP A 24 -4.51 -3.59 2.66
CA ASP A 24 -4.63 -5.01 2.99
C ASP A 24 -5.17 -5.82 1.79
N LEU A 25 -5.21 -7.15 1.95
CA LEU A 25 -5.71 -8.06 0.92
C LEU A 25 -7.21 -7.94 0.64
N SER A 26 -7.98 -7.29 1.54
CA SER A 26 -9.41 -6.98 1.32
C SER A 26 -9.61 -5.69 0.52
N GLY A 27 -8.54 -4.96 0.22
CA GLY A 27 -8.58 -3.68 -0.48
C GLY A 27 -8.79 -2.47 0.43
N LYS A 28 -8.76 -2.64 1.75
CA LYS A 28 -8.85 -1.53 2.69
C LYS A 28 -7.50 -0.79 2.74
N ARG A 29 -7.54 0.53 2.59
CA ARG A 29 -6.33 1.38 2.68
C ARG A 29 -5.85 1.45 4.12
N LEU A 30 -4.62 1.03 4.35
CA LEU A 30 -3.95 1.08 5.66
C LEU A 30 -3.17 2.39 5.84
N GLN A 31 -2.48 2.83 4.77
CA GLN A 31 -1.65 4.03 4.81
C GLN A 31 -1.62 4.73 3.45
N PHE A 32 -1.42 6.04 3.49
CA PHE A 32 -1.10 6.84 2.32
C PHE A 32 0.04 7.82 2.66
N LEU A 33 1.10 7.81 1.86
CA LEU A 33 2.20 8.77 1.94
C LEU A 33 2.09 9.70 0.73
N PRO A 34 1.77 10.99 0.91
CA PRO A 34 1.58 11.94 -0.19
C PRO A 34 2.92 12.47 -0.74
N ASP A 35 3.80 11.56 -1.17
CA ASP A 35 5.14 11.87 -1.71
C ASP A 35 5.16 11.90 -3.26
N GLY A 36 3.99 12.04 -3.88
CA GLY A 36 3.88 12.30 -5.31
C GLY A 36 4.32 13.73 -5.56
N LYS A 37 5.41 13.91 -6.31
CA LYS A 37 6.03 15.21 -6.68
C LYS A 37 5.02 16.38 -6.63
N MET A 38 5.25 17.31 -5.69
CA MET A 38 4.68 18.66 -5.74
C MET A 38 5.06 19.36 -7.04
#